data_AF-F6CU69-F1
#
_entry.id   AF-F6CU69-F1
#
_cell.length_a   1.000
_cell.length_b   1.000
_cell.length_c   1.000
_cell.angle_alpha   90.00
_cell.angle_beta   90.00
_cell.angle_gamma   90.00
#
_symmetry.space_group_name_H-M   'P 1'
#
loop_
_entity.id
_entity.type
_entity.pdbx_description
1 polymer ?
#
loop_
_entity_poly.entity_id
_entity_poly.type
_entity_poly.pdbx_seq_one_letter_code
_entity_poly.pdbx_strand_id
1 'polypeptide(L)'
;MNLSVYSVWWLSQSQFGSHALNQKTLQRTQQAKIKNETMWSVKWKLISAVVVVVLPTHAFGNPLIEFGKGCLIEEQHLNQIAIQANQRQQNLQQAQQASKTLKQQVNLYEERQNKLDTSIEECQQAEKNTPYCHNIRDQHQQLSQLIRETNQALIDEEETLSLYSYELIRDDYEQKRARFQMRCRSSNQHYAFIQNPEAYSAVCHSEMLKQTLTCTF
;
A
#
# COMPACT_ATOMS: atom_id res chain seq x y z
N MET A 1 -29.95 50.09 -26.34
CA MET A 1 -29.59 50.59 -27.70
C MET A 1 -28.11 50.30 -27.90
N ASN A 2 -27.71 49.94 -29.12
CA ASN A 2 -26.35 49.55 -29.55
C ASN A 2 -25.85 48.21 -28.89
N LEU A 3 -25.33 47.19 -29.58
CA LEU A 3 -24.49 47.05 -30.80
C LEU A 3 -23.04 47.57 -30.59
N SER A 4 -21.96 46.94 -31.05
CA SER A 4 -21.68 45.56 -31.53
C SER A 4 -20.14 45.32 -31.33
N VAL A 5 -19.33 44.47 -31.98
CA VAL A 5 -19.36 43.65 -33.20
C VAL A 5 -18.36 42.47 -33.05
N TYR A 6 -18.41 41.47 -33.96
CA TYR A 6 -17.31 40.53 -34.31
C TYR A 6 -16.91 39.45 -33.26
N SER A 7 -16.32 38.30 -33.61
CA SER A 7 -16.24 37.54 -34.89
C SER A 7 -15.68 36.11 -34.62
N VAL A 8 -15.57 35.12 -35.54
CA VAL A 8 -16.32 34.55 -36.70
C VAL A 8 -15.73 33.10 -36.88
N TRP A 9 -16.26 32.27 -37.80
CA TRP A 9 -15.84 30.89 -38.20
C TRP A 9 -16.47 29.76 -37.37
N TRP A 10 -17.52 29.09 -37.87
CA TRP A 10 -17.60 28.05 -38.93
C TRP A 10 -17.14 26.66 -38.44
N LEU A 11 -18.01 25.65 -38.28
CA LEU A 11 -18.84 24.86 -39.24
C LEU A 11 -18.11 23.71 -39.97
N SER A 12 -18.19 22.50 -39.37
CA SER A 12 -18.27 21.17 -40.00
C SER A 12 -18.74 20.20 -38.88
N GLN A 13 -19.78 19.36 -38.94
CA GLN A 13 -20.23 18.38 -39.94
C GLN A 13 -19.15 17.31 -40.25
N SER A 14 -19.44 16.01 -40.35
CA SER A 14 -20.69 15.23 -40.19
C SER A 14 -20.33 13.73 -40.00
N GLN A 15 -20.81 13.04 -38.95
CA GLN A 15 -21.96 12.11 -38.93
C GLN A 15 -21.77 10.66 -39.44
N PHE A 16 -22.45 9.75 -38.73
CA PHE A 16 -23.06 8.46 -39.12
C PHE A 16 -22.26 7.26 -39.66
N GLY A 17 -22.46 6.13 -38.96
CA GLY A 17 -22.57 4.78 -39.54
C GLY A 17 -21.32 3.87 -39.43
N SER A 18 -21.44 2.55 -39.44
CA SER A 18 -22.67 1.72 -39.32
C SER A 18 -22.34 0.24 -39.03
N HIS A 19 -23.24 -0.42 -38.31
CA HIS A 19 -23.55 -1.86 -38.28
C HIS A 19 -22.46 -2.95 -38.17
N ALA A 20 -22.74 -3.87 -37.25
CA ALA A 20 -22.04 -5.13 -37.05
C ALA A 20 -22.09 -6.09 -38.27
N LEU A 21 -20.90 -6.59 -38.64
CA LEU A 21 -20.56 -7.87 -39.26
C LEU A 21 -19.06 -8.05 -38.97
N ASN A 22 -18.50 -9.22 -38.61
CA ASN A 22 -18.67 -10.48 -39.34
C ASN A 22 -18.28 -11.70 -38.47
N GLN A 23 -19.23 -12.33 -37.77
CA GLN A 23 -19.04 -13.66 -37.14
C GLN A 23 -19.12 -14.78 -38.20
N LYS A 24 -18.17 -14.88 -39.15
CA LYS A 24 -18.22 -15.99 -40.14
C LYS A 24 -16.92 -16.41 -40.85
N THR A 25 -15.74 -16.12 -40.30
CA THR A 25 -14.46 -16.40 -41.00
C THR A 25 -13.38 -17.01 -40.10
N LEU A 26 -13.54 -18.28 -39.68
CA LEU A 26 -12.52 -19.35 -39.87
C LEU A 26 -12.92 -20.79 -39.41
N GLN A 27 -14.22 -21.14 -39.33
CA GLN A 27 -14.64 -22.56 -39.20
C GLN A 27 -14.43 -23.35 -40.52
N ARG A 28 -13.18 -23.45 -41.01
CA ARG A 28 -12.82 -24.11 -42.28
C ARG A 28 -11.48 -24.87 -42.26
N THR A 29 -11.18 -25.55 -41.15
CA THR A 29 -10.08 -26.54 -41.06
C THR A 29 -10.44 -27.82 -40.29
N GLN A 30 -11.74 -28.07 -40.07
CA GLN A 30 -12.27 -29.36 -39.62
C GLN A 30 -13.27 -29.90 -40.65
N GLN A 31 -13.44 -31.23 -40.68
CA GLN A 31 -14.25 -32.01 -41.63
C GLN A 31 -13.73 -32.08 -43.09
N ALA A 32 -12.61 -32.80 -43.29
CA ALA A 32 -12.18 -33.26 -44.63
C ALA A 32 -11.58 -34.68 -44.65
N LYS A 33 -11.82 -35.53 -43.64
CA LYS A 33 -11.49 -36.97 -43.70
C LYS A 33 -12.30 -37.83 -42.70
N ILE A 34 -13.51 -38.22 -43.11
CA ILE A 34 -14.35 -39.27 -42.47
C ILE A 34 -14.91 -40.14 -43.61
N LYS A 35 -15.16 -41.44 -43.33
CA LYS A 35 -15.26 -42.56 -44.30
C LYS A 35 -13.84 -42.93 -44.78
N ASN A 36 -13.35 -44.15 -44.61
CA ASN A 36 -13.96 -45.49 -44.47
C ASN A 36 -13.06 -46.33 -43.50
N GLU A 37 -13.45 -47.40 -42.76
CA GLU A 37 -14.60 -48.34 -42.83
C GLU A 37 -15.08 -48.86 -41.44
N THR A 38 -16.19 -49.60 -41.48
CA THR A 38 -16.73 -50.65 -40.55
C THR A 38 -16.03 -50.94 -39.21
N MET A 39 -16.71 -50.92 -38.05
CA MET A 39 -17.85 -51.76 -37.60
C MET A 39 -17.44 -53.19 -37.14
N TRP A 40 -17.11 -53.39 -35.84
CA TRP A 40 -17.61 -54.49 -34.95
C TRP A 40 -16.89 -54.66 -33.60
N SER A 41 -17.52 -55.49 -32.74
CA SER A 41 -16.98 -56.14 -31.53
C SER A 41 -16.84 -55.27 -30.27
N VAL A 42 -17.97 -55.19 -29.54
CA VAL A 42 -17.98 -54.98 -28.08
C VAL A 42 -17.08 -56.02 -27.40
N LYS A 43 -16.04 -55.58 -26.67
CA LYS A 43 -15.44 -56.39 -25.60
C LYS A 43 -14.77 -55.52 -24.52
N TRP A 44 -15.55 -55.35 -23.45
CA TRP A 44 -15.14 -54.70 -22.20
C TRP A 44 -14.02 -55.51 -21.54
N LYS A 45 -12.84 -54.91 -21.33
CA LYS A 45 -11.81 -55.41 -20.42
C LYS A 45 -11.22 -54.27 -19.62
N LEU A 46 -11.70 -54.10 -18.40
CA LEU A 46 -11.04 -53.30 -17.37
C LEU A 46 -9.73 -54.01 -17.01
N ILE A 47 -8.59 -53.40 -17.36
CA ILE A 47 -7.29 -53.74 -16.80
C ILE A 47 -6.94 -52.62 -15.84
N SER A 48 -6.99 -52.90 -14.54
CA SER A 48 -6.68 -51.95 -13.49
C SER A 48 -5.19 -51.64 -13.49
N ALA A 49 -4.79 -50.62 -14.26
CA ALA A 49 -3.45 -50.06 -14.20
C ALA A 49 -3.27 -49.40 -12.83
N VAL A 50 -2.67 -50.14 -11.89
CA VAL A 50 -2.20 -49.59 -10.61
C VAL A 50 -1.03 -48.67 -10.93
N VAL A 51 -1.32 -47.40 -11.19
CA VAL A 51 -0.32 -46.35 -11.30
C VAL A 51 0.25 -46.14 -9.91
N VAL A 52 1.34 -46.85 -9.60
CA VAL A 52 2.19 -46.52 -8.47
C VAL A 52 2.79 -45.16 -8.78
N VAL A 53 2.18 -44.10 -8.24
CA VAL A 53 2.73 -42.75 -8.28
C VAL A 53 3.96 -42.75 -7.39
N VAL A 54 5.12 -43.07 -7.98
CA VAL A 54 6.42 -42.85 -7.36
C VAL A 54 6.62 -41.34 -7.27
N LEU A 55 6.12 -40.75 -6.19
CA LEU A 55 6.43 -39.38 -5.81
C LEU A 55 7.96 -39.27 -5.74
N PRO A 56 8.58 -38.30 -6.45
CA PRO A 56 10.02 -38.18 -6.44
C PRO A 56 10.49 -37.89 -5.02
N THR A 57 11.28 -38.80 -4.45
CA THR A 57 11.91 -38.62 -3.14
C THR A 57 12.87 -37.44 -3.23
N HIS A 58 12.40 -36.27 -2.82
CA HIS A 58 13.25 -35.11 -2.60
C HIS A 58 14.31 -35.53 -1.57
N ALA A 59 15.58 -35.18 -1.80
CA ALA A 59 16.69 -35.68 -1.00
C ALA A 59 16.41 -35.46 0.49
N PHE A 60 16.35 -36.55 1.26
CA PHE A 60 15.89 -36.54 2.65
C PHE A 60 16.90 -35.87 3.60
N GLY A 61 16.92 -34.54 3.60
CA GLY A 61 17.32 -33.78 4.78
C GLY A 61 16.39 -34.13 5.95
N ASN A 62 16.92 -34.08 7.18
CA ASN A 62 16.12 -34.33 8.38
C ASN A 62 14.93 -33.34 8.40
N PRO A 63 13.66 -33.81 8.46
CA PRO A 63 12.49 -32.95 8.29
C PRO A 63 12.38 -31.88 9.39
N LEU A 64 12.99 -32.09 10.56
CA LEU A 64 13.05 -31.09 11.63
C LEU A 64 14.06 -29.97 11.31
N ILE A 65 15.14 -30.27 10.58
CA ILE A 65 16.10 -29.26 10.09
C ILE A 65 15.43 -28.35 9.06
N GLU A 66 14.73 -28.92 8.08
CA GLU A 66 14.07 -28.11 7.04
C GLU A 66 12.87 -27.33 7.60
N PHE A 67 12.14 -27.88 8.57
CA PHE A 67 11.16 -27.14 9.37
C PHE A 67 11.81 -25.92 10.07
N GLY A 68 12.90 -26.13 10.83
CA GLY A 68 13.57 -25.07 11.58
C GLY A 68 14.13 -23.97 10.67
N LYS A 69 14.75 -24.34 9.55
CA LYS A 69 15.19 -23.39 8.51
C LYS A 69 14.03 -22.58 7.93
N GLY A 70 12.92 -23.24 7.59
CA GLY A 70 11.72 -22.58 7.06
C GLY A 70 11.17 -21.55 8.05
N CYS A 71 11.12 -21.90 9.34
CA CYS A 71 10.69 -20.99 10.40
C CYS A 71 11.64 -19.81 10.60
N LEU A 72 12.97 -20.00 10.57
CA LEU A 72 13.92 -18.88 10.59
C LEU A 72 13.71 -17.90 9.43
N ILE A 73 13.40 -18.39 8.24
CA ILE A 73 13.11 -17.55 7.05
C ILE A 73 11.79 -16.79 7.22
N GLU A 74 10.72 -17.45 7.70
CA GLU A 74 9.47 -16.76 8.01
C GLU A 74 9.65 -15.69 9.11
N GLU A 75 10.44 -15.97 10.13
CA GLU A 75 10.75 -15.03 11.22
C GLU A 75 11.57 -13.83 10.72
N GLN A 76 12.57 -14.06 9.86
CA GLN A 76 13.35 -12.97 9.26
C GLN A 76 12.45 -12.03 8.43
N HIS A 77 11.53 -12.58 7.63
CA HIS A 77 10.55 -11.77 6.89
C HIS A 77 9.55 -11.07 7.81
N LEU A 78 9.10 -11.73 8.89
CA LEU A 78 8.21 -11.12 9.88
C LEU A 78 8.88 -9.90 10.56
N ASN A 79 10.16 -10.03 10.92
CA ASN A 79 10.95 -8.94 11.50
C ASN A 79 11.18 -7.78 10.51
N GLN A 80 11.37 -8.06 9.22
CA GLN A 80 11.43 -7.02 8.18
C GLN A 80 10.11 -6.21 8.10
N ILE A 81 8.97 -6.89 8.17
CA ILE A 81 7.65 -6.23 8.16
C ILE A 81 7.42 -5.45 9.46
N ALA A 82 7.84 -5.99 10.62
CA ALA A 82 7.78 -5.27 11.90
C ALA A 82 8.54 -3.93 11.86
N ILE A 83 9.74 -3.92 11.28
CA ILE A 83 10.54 -2.69 11.11
C ILE A 83 9.81 -1.67 10.22
N GLN A 84 9.22 -2.13 9.11
CA GLN A 84 8.44 -1.26 8.22
C GLN A 84 7.18 -0.69 8.90
N ALA A 85 6.46 -1.51 9.67
CA ALA A 85 5.29 -1.09 10.45
C ALA A 85 5.68 -0.02 11.49
N ASN A 86 6.75 -0.26 12.26
CA ASN A 86 7.27 0.67 13.26
C ASN A 86 7.72 2.00 12.64
N GLN A 87 8.42 1.97 11.50
CA GLN A 87 8.84 3.18 10.79
C GLN A 87 7.63 3.98 10.29
N ARG A 88 6.61 3.30 9.73
CA ARG A 88 5.35 3.96 9.30
C ARG A 88 4.61 4.58 10.48
N GLN A 89 4.59 3.91 11.64
CA GLN A 89 4.01 4.45 12.87
C GLN A 89 4.76 5.70 13.37
N GLN A 90 6.09 5.70 13.35
CA GLN A 90 6.91 6.85 13.76
C GLN A 90 6.69 8.05 12.85
N ASN A 91 6.70 7.85 11.52
CA ASN A 91 6.41 8.91 10.55
C ASN A 91 4.99 9.48 10.76
N LEU A 92 3.99 8.62 10.98
CA LEU A 92 2.61 9.03 11.27
C LEU A 92 2.52 9.90 12.54
N GLN A 93 3.20 9.51 13.61
CA GLN A 93 3.24 10.28 14.87
C GLN A 93 3.95 11.63 14.72
N GLN A 94 5.05 11.68 13.95
CA GLN A 94 5.76 12.93 13.65
C GLN A 94 4.87 13.89 12.85
N ALA A 95 4.22 13.42 11.79
CA ALA A 95 3.36 14.21 10.93
C ALA A 95 2.09 14.71 11.66
N GLN A 96 1.50 13.89 12.54
CA GLN A 96 0.41 14.33 13.43
C GLN A 96 0.84 15.46 14.38
N GLN A 97 2.06 15.40 14.92
CA GLN A 97 2.61 16.45 15.77
C GLN A 97 3.00 17.71 14.97
N ALA A 98 3.45 17.57 13.72
CA ALA A 98 3.70 18.69 12.81
C ALA A 98 2.39 19.42 12.45
N SER A 99 1.36 18.71 11.94
CA SER A 99 0.03 19.25 11.65
C SER A 99 -0.58 19.97 12.86
N LYS A 100 -0.46 19.40 14.07
CA LYS A 100 -0.90 20.04 15.32
C LYS A 100 -0.15 21.35 15.61
N THR A 101 1.17 21.39 15.35
CA THR A 101 2.01 22.57 15.58
C THR A 101 1.70 23.67 14.55
N LEU A 102 1.49 23.32 13.29
CA LEU A 102 1.09 24.25 12.23
C LEU A 102 -0.28 24.87 12.52
N LYS A 103 -1.28 24.07 12.92
CA LYS A 103 -2.59 24.57 13.38
C LYS A 103 -2.48 25.56 14.54
N GLN A 104 -1.59 25.30 15.50
CA GLN A 104 -1.33 26.26 16.59
C GLN A 104 -0.70 27.56 16.09
N GLN A 105 0.17 27.51 15.07
CA GLN A 105 0.75 28.72 14.46
C GLN A 105 -0.28 29.53 13.66
N VAL A 106 -1.13 28.88 12.85
CA VAL A 106 -2.23 29.53 12.10
C VAL A 106 -3.13 30.30 13.07
N ASN A 107 -3.65 29.63 14.11
CA ASN A 107 -4.48 30.28 15.13
C ASN A 107 -3.79 31.50 15.77
N LEU A 108 -2.48 31.40 16.07
CA LEU A 108 -1.70 32.50 16.66
C LEU A 108 -1.45 33.67 15.70
N TYR A 109 -1.43 33.43 14.39
CA TYR A 109 -1.35 34.49 13.38
C TYR A 109 -2.71 35.14 13.12
N GLU A 110 -3.79 34.35 13.02
CA GLU A 110 -5.16 34.84 12.93
C GLU A 110 -5.53 35.70 14.16
N GLU A 111 -5.18 35.25 15.37
CA GLU A 111 -5.32 36.02 16.60
C GLU A 111 -4.56 37.36 16.59
N ARG A 112 -3.49 37.50 15.80
CA ARG A 112 -2.74 38.76 15.66
C ARG A 112 -3.32 39.63 14.55
N GLN A 113 -3.80 39.03 13.47
CA GLN A 113 -4.48 39.72 12.39
C GLN A 113 -5.77 40.37 12.89
N ASN A 114 -6.63 39.62 13.59
CA ASN A 114 -7.86 40.11 14.23
C ASN A 114 -7.61 41.28 15.21
N LYS A 115 -6.41 41.37 15.81
CA LYS A 115 -6.00 42.48 16.71
C LYS A 115 -5.46 43.70 15.95
N LEU A 116 -5.06 43.54 14.69
CA LEU A 116 -4.65 44.63 13.80
C LEU A 116 -5.81 45.16 12.95
N ASP A 117 -6.87 44.40 12.73
CA ASP A 117 -7.99 44.82 11.88
C ASP A 117 -8.65 46.13 12.35
N THR A 118 -8.82 46.34 13.66
CA THR A 118 -9.28 47.64 14.20
C THR A 118 -8.32 48.79 13.87
N SER A 119 -7.00 48.58 14.00
CA SER A 119 -6.00 49.58 13.62
C SER A 119 -5.93 49.80 12.10
N ILE A 120 -6.27 48.78 11.29
CA ILE A 120 -6.43 48.89 9.84
C ILE A 120 -7.66 49.75 9.50
N GLU A 121 -8.79 49.56 10.18
CA GLU A 121 -10.01 50.39 10.02
C GLU A 121 -9.76 51.85 10.41
N GLU A 122 -9.12 52.10 11.55
CA GLU A 122 -8.68 53.44 11.97
C GLU A 122 -7.77 54.07 10.89
N CYS A 123 -6.81 53.32 10.37
CA CYS A 123 -5.93 53.73 9.27
C CYS A 123 -6.58 53.77 7.87
N GLN A 124 -7.87 53.45 7.74
CA GLN A 124 -8.67 53.75 6.55
C GLN A 124 -9.50 55.03 6.71
N GLN A 125 -9.81 55.43 7.94
CA GLN A 125 -10.59 56.64 8.27
C GLN A 125 -9.70 57.88 8.49
N ALA A 126 -8.50 57.69 9.04
CA ALA A 126 -7.51 58.74 9.28
C ALA A 126 -6.75 59.17 8.02
N GLU A 127 -5.84 60.16 8.16
CA GLU A 127 -4.93 60.59 7.10
C GLU A 127 -4.06 59.41 6.63
N LYS A 128 -4.26 58.98 5.39
CA LYS A 128 -3.96 57.59 4.99
C LYS A 128 -2.47 57.23 4.92
N ASN A 129 -1.56 58.20 4.98
CA ASN A 129 -0.12 57.99 4.76
C ASN A 129 0.76 58.36 5.98
N THR A 130 0.24 58.25 7.20
CA THR A 130 1.11 58.37 8.40
C THR A 130 2.08 57.18 8.51
N PRO A 131 3.30 57.35 9.05
CA PRO A 131 4.25 56.24 9.25
C PRO A 131 3.68 55.10 10.10
N TYR A 132 2.81 55.41 11.07
CA TYR A 132 2.05 54.43 11.84
C TYR A 132 1.17 53.55 10.93
N CYS A 133 0.37 54.17 10.06
CA CYS A 133 -0.52 53.45 9.14
C CYS A 133 0.21 52.70 8.02
N HIS A 134 1.46 53.06 7.70
CA HIS A 134 2.32 52.19 6.89
C HIS A 134 2.71 50.93 7.66
N ASN A 135 3.31 51.07 8.86
CA ASN A 135 3.71 49.92 9.69
C ASN A 135 2.54 48.95 9.99
N ILE A 136 1.34 49.45 10.30
CA ILE A 136 0.16 48.61 10.56
C ILE A 136 -0.23 47.78 9.33
N ARG A 137 -0.17 48.35 8.12
CA ARG A 137 -0.43 47.62 6.86
C ARG A 137 0.66 46.62 6.54
N ASP A 138 1.93 46.98 6.75
CA ASP A 138 3.07 46.09 6.53
C ASP A 138 2.96 44.85 7.45
N GLN A 139 2.62 45.04 8.73
CA GLN A 139 2.39 43.96 9.69
C GLN A 139 1.19 43.07 9.32
N HIS A 140 0.08 43.66 8.85
CA HIS A 140 -1.10 42.92 8.40
C HIS A 140 -0.83 42.10 7.13
N GLN A 141 -0.09 42.66 6.17
CA GLN A 141 0.33 41.95 4.96
C GLN A 141 1.32 40.81 5.30
N GLN A 142 2.25 41.02 6.23
CA GLN A 142 3.16 39.97 6.72
C GLN A 142 2.40 38.82 7.39
N LEU A 143 1.41 39.10 8.23
CA LEU A 143 0.57 38.06 8.84
C LEU A 143 -0.28 37.33 7.80
N SER A 144 -0.86 38.05 6.83
CA SER A 144 -1.59 37.45 5.70
C SER A 144 -0.72 36.47 4.90
N GLN A 145 0.55 36.82 4.68
CA GLN A 145 1.54 35.95 4.03
C GLN A 145 1.81 34.70 4.87
N LEU A 146 2.13 34.87 6.16
CA LEU A 146 2.44 33.77 7.09
C LEU A 146 1.27 32.79 7.27
N ILE A 147 0.03 33.30 7.35
CA ILE A 147 -1.19 32.48 7.40
C ILE A 147 -1.32 31.63 6.13
N ARG A 148 -1.10 32.21 4.95
CA ARG A 148 -1.17 31.46 3.67
C ARG A 148 -0.07 30.40 3.57
N GLU A 149 1.16 30.74 3.93
CA GLU A 149 2.31 29.81 3.90
C GLU A 149 2.13 28.66 4.89
N THR A 150 1.69 28.94 6.12
CA THR A 150 1.45 27.92 7.16
C THR A 150 0.26 27.03 6.82
N ASN A 151 -0.79 27.58 6.20
CA ASN A 151 -1.91 26.77 5.69
C ASN A 151 -1.51 25.88 4.51
N GLN A 152 -0.61 26.33 3.61
CA GLN A 152 -0.09 25.44 2.57
C GLN A 152 0.74 24.30 3.17
N ALA A 153 1.67 24.61 4.08
CA ALA A 153 2.45 23.59 4.77
C ALA A 153 1.58 22.59 5.55
N LEU A 154 0.43 23.04 6.08
CA LEU A 154 -0.54 22.17 6.74
C LEU A 154 -1.24 21.22 5.76
N ILE A 155 -1.58 21.68 4.55
CA ILE A 155 -2.12 20.83 3.48
C ILE A 155 -1.08 19.79 3.05
N ASP A 156 0.17 20.21 2.84
CA ASP A 156 1.26 19.32 2.42
C ASP A 156 1.53 18.20 3.45
N GLU A 157 1.45 18.54 4.75
CA GLU A 157 1.53 17.57 5.87
C GLU A 157 0.29 16.65 5.94
N GLU A 158 -0.91 17.14 5.62
CA GLU A 158 -2.13 16.34 5.61
C GLU A 158 -2.26 15.41 4.39
N GLU A 159 -1.69 15.77 3.23
CA GLU A 159 -1.56 14.85 2.09
C GLU A 159 -0.51 13.75 2.35
N THR A 160 0.56 14.06 3.10
CA THR A 160 1.56 13.04 3.48
C THR A 160 1.10 12.12 4.61
N LEU A 161 0.06 12.49 5.36
CA LEU A 161 -0.65 11.67 6.37
C LEU A 161 -1.50 10.53 5.76
N SER A 162 -0.90 9.68 4.92
CA SER A 162 -1.55 8.49 4.35
C SER A 162 -1.77 7.38 5.40
N LEU A 163 -2.73 7.60 6.29
CA LEU A 163 -3.17 6.69 7.37
C LEU A 163 -3.36 5.25 6.87
N TYR A 164 -4.00 5.10 5.71
CA TYR A 164 -4.30 3.82 5.05
C TYR A 164 -3.05 2.96 4.82
N SER A 165 -1.89 3.57 4.63
CA SER A 165 -0.62 2.84 4.43
C SER A 165 -0.08 2.18 5.70
N TYR A 166 -0.30 2.76 6.88
CA TYR A 166 0.15 2.18 8.14
C TYR A 166 -0.76 1.02 8.57
N GLU A 167 -2.08 1.22 8.53
CA GLU A 167 -3.03 0.24 9.04
C GLU A 167 -3.01 -1.07 8.26
N LEU A 168 -2.92 -1.01 6.93
CA LEU A 168 -2.75 -2.20 6.09
C LEU A 168 -1.47 -2.98 6.41
N ILE A 169 -0.35 -2.30 6.67
CA ILE A 169 0.94 -2.95 7.00
C ILE A 169 0.90 -3.55 8.40
N ARG A 170 0.27 -2.87 9.37
CA ARG A 170 0.03 -3.38 10.74
C ARG A 170 -0.83 -4.64 10.73
N ASP A 171 -1.91 -4.66 9.94
CA ASP A 171 -2.86 -5.76 9.95
C ASP A 171 -2.35 -6.98 9.17
N ASP A 172 -1.57 -6.76 8.10
CA ASP A 172 -0.78 -7.80 7.43
C ASP A 172 0.32 -8.39 8.35
N TYR A 173 1.01 -7.53 9.11
CA TYR A 173 2.00 -7.95 10.10
C TYR A 173 1.38 -8.86 11.17
N GLU A 174 0.30 -8.45 11.83
CA GLU A 174 -0.34 -9.25 12.88
C GLU A 174 -0.94 -10.55 12.32
N GLN A 175 -1.50 -10.53 11.10
CA GLN A 175 -1.95 -11.76 10.44
C GLN A 175 -0.79 -12.74 10.17
N LYS A 176 0.36 -12.25 9.70
CA LYS A 176 1.57 -13.07 9.48
C LYS A 176 2.17 -13.56 10.79
N ARG A 177 2.21 -12.72 11.82
CA ARG A 177 2.64 -13.04 13.19
C ARG A 177 1.83 -14.17 13.80
N ALA A 178 0.51 -14.12 13.70
CA ALA A 178 -0.36 -15.20 14.16
C ALA A 178 -0.12 -16.52 13.40
N ARG A 179 0.05 -16.46 12.06
CA ARG A 179 0.39 -17.64 11.24
C ARG A 179 1.77 -18.22 11.56
N PHE A 180 2.75 -17.38 11.89
CA PHE A 180 4.07 -17.80 12.35
C PHE A 180 3.97 -18.47 13.72
N GLN A 181 3.30 -17.85 14.70
CA GLN A 181 3.11 -18.43 16.04
C GLN A 181 2.46 -19.82 15.96
N MET A 182 1.36 -19.99 15.21
CA MET A 182 0.68 -21.28 15.06
C MET A 182 1.54 -22.37 14.41
N ARG A 183 2.38 -22.04 13.42
CA ARG A 183 3.16 -23.05 12.66
C ARG A 183 4.55 -23.30 13.25
N CYS A 184 5.21 -22.24 13.70
CA CYS A 184 6.63 -22.22 14.04
C CYS A 184 6.94 -22.04 15.53
N ARG A 185 5.96 -21.72 16.39
CA ARG A 185 6.20 -21.52 17.83
C ARG A 185 5.34 -22.39 18.75
N SER A 186 4.13 -22.70 18.34
CA SER A 186 3.12 -23.44 19.13
C SER A 186 2.72 -24.77 18.50
N SER A 187 3.49 -25.27 17.53
CA SER A 187 3.21 -26.54 16.85
C SER A 187 3.95 -27.71 17.47
N ASN A 188 3.40 -28.92 17.32
CA ASN A 188 4.10 -30.16 17.72
C ASN A 188 5.43 -30.35 16.96
N GLN A 189 5.57 -29.78 15.76
CA GLN A 189 6.81 -29.79 14.99
C GLN A 189 7.88 -28.90 15.63
N HIS A 190 7.51 -27.72 16.17
CA HIS A 190 8.43 -26.88 16.95
C HIS A 190 8.98 -27.62 18.17
N TYR A 191 8.09 -28.22 18.97
CA TYR A 191 8.52 -28.94 20.16
C TYR A 191 9.38 -30.18 19.82
N ALA A 192 9.05 -30.92 18.76
CA ALA A 192 9.88 -32.03 18.27
C ALA A 192 11.25 -31.56 17.73
N PHE A 193 11.31 -30.39 17.10
CA PHE A 193 12.54 -29.76 16.62
C PHE A 193 13.45 -29.32 17.78
N ILE A 194 12.93 -28.55 18.74
CA ILE A 194 13.67 -28.11 19.94
C ILE A 194 14.19 -29.31 20.77
N GLN A 195 13.42 -30.40 20.83
CA GLN A 195 13.79 -31.61 21.58
C GLN A 195 14.77 -32.53 20.83
N ASN A 196 15.10 -32.26 19.56
CA ASN A 196 16.04 -33.06 18.78
C ASN A 196 17.42 -32.37 18.72
N PRO A 197 18.47 -32.86 19.42
CA PRO A 197 19.75 -32.15 19.51
C PRO A 197 20.49 -32.01 18.18
N GLU A 198 20.34 -32.97 17.25
CA GLU A 198 20.94 -32.92 15.92
C GLU A 198 20.27 -31.82 15.08
N ALA A 199 18.95 -31.83 15.00
CA ALA A 199 18.20 -30.84 14.23
C ALA A 199 18.34 -29.43 14.83
N TYR A 200 18.24 -29.30 16.14
CA TYR A 200 18.42 -28.05 16.85
C TYR A 200 19.83 -27.49 16.65
N SER A 201 20.89 -28.30 16.80
CA SER A 201 22.27 -27.81 16.61
C SER A 201 22.60 -27.48 15.15
N ALA A 202 21.98 -28.15 14.18
CA ALA A 202 22.15 -27.85 12.75
C ALA A 202 21.44 -26.56 12.28
N VAL A 203 20.41 -26.11 13.00
CA VAL A 203 19.64 -24.88 12.69
C VAL A 203 20.06 -23.73 13.61
N CYS A 204 20.03 -23.94 14.92
CA CYS A 204 20.31 -22.95 15.97
C CYS A 204 21.81 -22.93 16.35
N HIS A 205 22.68 -23.00 15.33
CA HIS A 205 24.12 -23.26 15.47
C HIS A 205 24.96 -22.08 16.00
N SER A 206 24.35 -20.92 16.26
CA SER A 206 25.03 -19.71 16.73
C SER A 206 24.18 -18.96 17.76
N GLU A 207 24.82 -18.20 18.66
CA GLU A 207 24.11 -17.45 19.72
C GLU A 207 23.07 -16.47 19.17
N MET A 208 23.33 -15.85 18.00
CA MET A 208 22.36 -15.01 17.30
C MET A 208 21.10 -15.81 16.91
N LEU A 209 21.28 -17.02 16.36
CA LEU A 209 20.14 -17.86 15.98
C LEU A 209 19.41 -18.41 17.20
N LYS A 210 20.12 -18.78 18.27
CA LYS A 210 19.51 -19.24 19.55
C LYS A 210 18.59 -18.21 20.20
N GLN A 211 18.75 -16.91 19.90
CA GLN A 211 17.91 -15.83 20.41
C GLN A 211 16.62 -15.62 19.60
N THR A 212 16.44 -16.31 18.46
CA THR A 212 15.22 -16.23 17.64
C THR A 212 14.02 -16.89 18.32
N LEU A 213 12.81 -16.50 17.92
CA LEU A 213 11.58 -17.17 18.34
C LEU A 213 11.58 -18.64 17.88
N THR A 214 12.14 -18.93 16.70
CA THR A 214 12.29 -20.27 16.14
C THR A 214 13.22 -21.17 16.96
N CYS A 215 14.21 -20.62 17.67
CA CYS A 215 15.17 -21.39 18.47
C CYS A 215 14.94 -21.32 19.98
N THR A 216 13.97 -20.52 20.46
CA THR A 216 13.63 -20.44 21.88
C THR A 216 12.47 -21.38 22.24
N PHE A 217 12.38 -21.72 23.53
CA PHE A 217 11.21 -22.35 24.14
C PHE A 217 10.45 -21.32 24.96
#